data_AF-A0A662TXC8-F1
#
_entry.id   AF-A0A662TXC8-F1
#
_cell.length_a   1.000
_cell.length_b   1.000
_cell.length_c   1.000
_cell.angle_alpha   90.00
_cell.angle_beta   90.00
_cell.angle_gamma   90.00
#
_symmetry.space_group_name_H-M   'P 1'
#
loop_
_entity.id
_entity.type
_entity.pdbx_description
1 polymer ?
#
loop_
_entity_poly.entity_id
_entity_poly.type
_entity_poly.pdbx_seq_one_letter_code
_entity_poly.pdbx_strand_id
1 'polypeptide(L)'
;MLKFSTDLVNFLQAGGSFKEAFEDAILTIYSGSQPANADASPTGTKLVEITLNGGSFSYGTDYSLPQIDEVTVTAASSGTNTVTIDSIDISDTTDGTETVDDIAKRLVRKIETNKNTAQKVIPIYIGSGKFVLRSKLAGESYTLSVTGNLSTSSVQSHSRANGLHFGSVSSGQLDKESGTWQGDGLTDGTAGWFRLQGKISTLVIDGNVGTYGADLNLASTNITSGNPVTIDTFSVTQPKSS
;
A
#
# COMPACT_ATOMS: atom_id res chain seq x y z
N MET A 1 -1.18 24.64 2.12
CA MET A 1 -2.14 23.82 2.88
C MET A 1 -2.65 22.77 1.93
N LEU A 2 -2.53 21.52 2.37
CA LEU A 2 -2.96 20.36 1.62
C LEU A 2 -4.45 20.46 1.25
N LYS A 3 -4.75 20.10 0.01
CA LYS A 3 -6.11 19.94 -0.51
C LYS A 3 -6.29 18.47 -0.87
N PHE A 4 -7.37 17.88 -0.38
CA PHE A 4 -7.73 16.48 -0.62
C PHE A 4 -8.88 16.42 -1.63
N SER A 5 -8.84 15.48 -2.57
CA SER A 5 -9.93 15.29 -3.53
C SER A 5 -11.18 14.72 -2.86
N THR A 6 -12.34 14.94 -3.50
CA THR A 6 -13.61 14.42 -3.01
C THR A 6 -13.57 12.89 -2.92
N ASP A 7 -13.02 12.23 -3.93
CA ASP A 7 -12.89 10.77 -3.97
C ASP A 7 -11.98 10.22 -2.88
N LEU A 8 -10.88 10.91 -2.57
CA LEU A 8 -9.97 10.51 -1.49
C LEU A 8 -10.65 10.59 -0.13
N VAL A 9 -11.35 11.69 0.14
CA VAL A 9 -12.08 11.86 1.40
C VAL A 9 -13.15 10.78 1.54
N ASN A 10 -13.91 10.50 0.48
CA ASN A 10 -14.92 9.44 0.48
C ASN A 10 -14.30 8.05 0.69
N PHE A 11 -13.18 7.75 0.02
CA PHE A 11 -12.48 6.48 0.15
C PHE A 11 -12.02 6.21 1.59
N LEU A 12 -11.40 7.21 2.22
CA LEU A 12 -10.95 7.10 3.62
C LEU A 12 -12.14 6.91 4.57
N GLN A 13 -13.25 7.63 4.36
CA GLN A 13 -14.43 7.54 5.21
C GLN A 13 -15.24 6.24 5.00
N ALA A 14 -15.11 5.60 3.83
CA ALA A 14 -15.73 4.31 3.54
C ALA A 14 -14.96 3.11 4.14
N GLY A 15 -13.84 3.35 4.84
CA GLY A 15 -13.03 2.32 5.48
C GLY A 15 -11.72 2.00 4.75
N GLY A 16 -11.40 2.73 3.68
CA GLY A 16 -10.08 2.69 3.06
C GLY A 16 -9.01 3.32 3.96
N SER A 17 -7.74 3.00 3.70
CA SER A 17 -6.62 3.57 4.44
C SER A 17 -5.76 4.48 3.56
N PHE A 18 -5.01 5.42 4.16
CA PHE A 18 -4.07 6.25 3.41
C PHE A 18 -3.04 5.41 2.64
N LYS A 19 -2.49 4.37 3.28
CA LYS A 19 -1.53 3.46 2.64
C LYS A 19 -2.14 2.80 1.40
N GLU A 20 -3.40 2.35 1.49
CA GLU A 20 -4.10 1.74 0.35
C GLU A 20 -4.39 2.72 -0.79
N ALA A 21 -4.80 3.95 -0.46
CA ALA A 21 -5.10 4.97 -1.45
C ALA A 21 -3.88 5.30 -2.33
N PHE A 22 -2.70 5.31 -1.73
CA PHE A 22 -1.46 5.76 -2.35
C PHE A 22 -0.43 4.64 -2.57
N GLU A 23 -0.85 3.37 -2.49
CA GLU A 23 -0.03 2.27 -3.00
C GLU A 23 0.10 2.42 -4.52
N ASP A 24 1.30 2.29 -5.08
CA ASP A 24 1.58 2.56 -6.49
C ASP A 24 1.25 4.02 -6.92
N ALA A 25 1.45 5.00 -6.03
CA ALA A 25 1.19 6.41 -6.36
C ALA A 25 2.23 7.01 -7.32
N ILE A 26 1.98 8.21 -7.83
CA ILE A 26 3.01 9.07 -8.46
C ILE A 26 2.95 10.46 -7.84
N LEU A 27 4.08 11.16 -7.78
CA LEU A 27 4.13 12.55 -7.34
C LEU A 27 4.56 13.43 -8.51
N THR A 28 3.73 14.39 -8.89
CA THR A 28 4.03 15.32 -9.97
C THR A 28 4.28 16.72 -9.43
N ILE A 29 5.36 17.36 -9.87
CA ILE A 29 5.70 18.74 -9.50
C ILE A 29 5.37 19.67 -10.66
N TYR A 30 4.73 20.79 -10.35
CA TYR A 30 4.28 21.78 -11.32
C TYR A 30 4.81 23.18 -10.96
N SER A 31 4.90 24.03 -11.99
CA SER A 31 5.10 25.47 -11.81
C SER A 31 3.80 26.19 -11.41
N GLY A 32 3.93 27.45 -10.97
CA GLY A 32 2.79 28.31 -10.69
C GLY A 32 2.10 27.99 -9.35
N SER A 33 0.82 28.33 -9.25
CA SER A 33 0.04 28.12 -8.02
C SER A 33 -0.77 26.84 -8.08
N GLN A 34 -0.91 26.21 -6.91
CA GLN A 34 -1.77 25.06 -6.69
C GLN A 34 -3.22 25.36 -7.15
N PRO A 35 -3.92 24.40 -7.80
CA PRO A 35 -5.33 24.56 -8.17
C PRO A 35 -6.24 24.94 -7.00
N ALA A 36 -7.41 25.52 -7.30
CA ALA A 36 -8.36 25.97 -6.28
C ALA A 36 -8.86 24.82 -5.38
N ASN A 37 -9.01 23.62 -5.95
CA ASN A 37 -9.36 22.38 -5.27
C ASN A 37 -8.65 21.20 -5.95
N ALA A 38 -8.53 20.07 -5.25
CA ALA A 38 -7.80 18.89 -5.73
C ALA A 38 -8.52 18.14 -6.88
N ASP A 39 -9.84 18.33 -7.01
CA ASP A 39 -10.63 17.74 -8.10
C ASP A 39 -10.42 18.50 -9.44
N ALA A 40 -9.88 19.71 -9.39
CA ALA A 40 -9.59 20.51 -10.58
C ALA A 40 -8.40 19.94 -11.36
N SER A 41 -8.40 20.17 -12.68
CA SER A 41 -7.26 19.86 -13.54
C SER A 41 -5.99 20.59 -13.07
N PRO A 42 -4.81 19.98 -13.21
CA PRO A 42 -3.54 20.63 -12.87
C PRO A 42 -3.35 21.96 -13.60
N THR A 43 -2.81 22.94 -12.89
CA THR A 43 -2.45 24.27 -13.40
C THR A 43 -0.93 24.41 -13.55
N GLY A 44 -0.49 25.27 -14.48
CA GLY A 44 0.93 25.50 -14.74
C GLY A 44 1.58 24.41 -15.59
N THR A 45 2.91 24.42 -15.63
CA THR A 45 3.72 23.48 -16.43
C THR A 45 4.12 22.29 -15.55
N LYS A 46 3.96 21.06 -16.06
CA LYS A 46 4.52 19.86 -15.42
C LYS A 46 6.05 19.92 -15.51
N LEU A 47 6.72 19.95 -14.36
CA LEU A 47 8.17 20.06 -14.28
C LEU A 47 8.83 18.71 -14.02
N VAL A 48 8.23 17.83 -13.22
CA VAL A 48 8.79 16.53 -12.85
C VAL A 48 7.68 15.52 -12.60
N GLU A 49 7.89 14.26 -12.96
CA GLU A 49 7.13 13.12 -12.45
C GLU A 49 8.05 12.22 -11.63
N ILE A 50 7.73 12.06 -10.35
CA ILE A 50 8.48 11.26 -9.39
C ILE A 50 7.82 9.89 -9.29
N THR A 51 8.63 8.86 -9.52
CA THR A 51 8.28 7.44 -9.40
C THR A 51 9.39 6.70 -8.66
N LEU A 52 9.21 5.40 -8.43
CA LEU A 52 10.28 4.56 -7.89
C LEU A 52 11.40 4.43 -8.93
N ASN A 53 12.60 4.83 -8.52
CA ASN A 53 13.83 4.90 -9.30
C ASN A 53 13.73 5.72 -10.59
N GLY A 54 12.70 6.56 -10.76
CA GLY A 54 12.42 7.25 -12.03
C GLY A 54 11.92 6.32 -13.13
N GLY A 55 11.42 5.13 -12.78
CA GLY A 55 10.85 4.18 -13.72
C GLY A 55 9.52 4.67 -14.32
N SER A 56 9.19 4.21 -15.52
CA SER A 56 7.90 4.53 -16.14
C SER A 56 6.74 3.93 -15.35
N PHE A 57 5.64 4.68 -15.28
CA PHE A 57 4.40 4.24 -14.64
C PHE A 57 3.19 4.66 -15.49
N SER A 58 2.35 3.69 -15.83
CA SER A 58 1.10 3.89 -16.56
C SER A 58 -0.08 3.34 -15.77
N TYR A 59 -1.06 4.22 -15.53
CA TYR A 59 -2.32 3.83 -14.92
C TYR A 59 -3.02 2.75 -15.74
N GLY A 60 -3.60 1.76 -15.05
CA GLY A 60 -4.28 0.65 -15.69
C GLY A 60 -3.39 -0.55 -16.04
N THR A 61 -2.06 -0.37 -16.11
CA THR A 61 -1.14 -1.45 -16.50
C THR A 61 -0.10 -1.76 -15.44
N ASP A 62 0.50 -0.73 -14.83
CA ASP A 62 1.72 -0.88 -14.03
C ASP A 62 1.40 -0.95 -12.54
N TYR A 63 0.66 -1.97 -12.11
CA TYR A 63 0.31 -2.15 -10.70
C TYR A 63 1.04 -3.30 -10.05
N SER A 64 1.36 -3.12 -8.77
CA SER A 64 1.93 -4.17 -7.93
C SER A 64 0.99 -5.37 -7.83
N LEU A 65 1.57 -6.55 -7.62
CA LEU A 65 0.81 -7.78 -7.39
C LEU A 65 0.90 -8.19 -5.91
N PRO A 66 -0.20 -8.67 -5.31
CA PRO A 66 -0.19 -9.21 -3.96
C PRO A 66 0.54 -10.56 -3.90
N GLN A 67 1.06 -10.92 -2.73
CA GLN A 67 1.37 -12.32 -2.43
C GLN A 67 0.07 -13.09 -2.23
N ILE A 68 -0.02 -14.31 -2.78
CA ILE A 68 -1.13 -15.24 -2.56
C ILE A 68 -0.57 -16.64 -2.30
N ASP A 69 -0.96 -17.24 -1.20
CA ASP A 69 -0.69 -18.64 -0.87
C ASP A 69 -1.99 -19.37 -0.54
N GLU A 70 -2.09 -20.64 -0.91
CA GLU A 70 -3.17 -21.53 -0.51
C GLU A 70 -2.75 -22.31 0.74
N VAL A 71 -3.69 -22.44 1.68
CA VAL A 71 -3.60 -23.37 2.81
C VAL A 71 -4.68 -24.45 2.63
N THR A 72 -4.27 -25.71 2.72
CA THR A 72 -5.17 -26.86 2.65
C THR A 72 -5.22 -27.56 3.99
N VAL A 73 -6.43 -27.82 4.50
CA VAL A 73 -6.68 -28.76 5.60
C VAL A 73 -6.62 -30.18 5.03
N THR A 74 -5.60 -30.94 5.41
CA THR A 74 -5.29 -32.24 4.80
C THR A 74 -6.07 -33.39 5.42
N ALA A 75 -6.53 -33.24 6.66
CA ALA A 75 -7.35 -34.22 7.36
C ALA A 75 -8.18 -33.58 8.48
N ALA A 76 -9.36 -34.14 8.74
CA ALA A 76 -10.20 -33.79 9.89
C ALA A 76 -9.96 -34.78 11.03
N SER A 77 -8.86 -34.59 11.75
CA SER A 77 -8.43 -35.44 12.86
C SER A 77 -8.25 -34.59 14.11
N SER A 78 -8.50 -35.16 15.29
CA SER A 78 -8.28 -34.48 16.55
C SER A 78 -6.85 -33.94 16.68
N GLY A 79 -6.71 -32.70 17.14
CA GLY A 79 -5.41 -32.06 17.28
C GLY A 79 -5.48 -30.55 17.04
N THR A 80 -4.32 -29.90 17.09
CA THR A 80 -4.20 -28.47 16.86
C THR A 80 -3.60 -28.21 15.48
N ASN A 81 -4.32 -27.42 14.69
CA ASN A 81 -3.86 -26.88 13.41
C ASN A 81 -3.45 -25.43 13.65
N THR A 82 -2.22 -25.06 13.31
CA THR A 82 -1.73 -23.68 13.48
C THR A 82 -1.26 -23.12 12.16
N VAL A 83 -1.73 -21.91 11.84
CA VAL A 83 -1.24 -21.08 10.74
C VAL A 83 -0.42 -19.95 11.35
N THR A 84 0.84 -19.84 10.97
CA THR A 84 1.76 -18.80 11.45
C THR A 84 1.98 -17.80 10.32
N ILE A 85 1.64 -16.53 10.58
CA ILE A 85 1.81 -15.41 9.64
C ILE A 85 2.70 -14.37 10.31
N ASP A 86 3.88 -14.08 9.77
CA ASP A 86 4.84 -13.12 10.36
C ASP A 86 5.09 -13.35 11.85
N SER A 87 5.32 -14.62 12.21
CA SER A 87 5.52 -15.09 13.60
C SER A 87 4.28 -14.96 14.51
N ILE A 88 3.10 -14.68 13.96
CA ILE A 88 1.83 -14.69 14.70
C ILE A 88 1.13 -16.02 14.47
N ASP A 89 1.01 -16.80 15.53
CA ASP A 89 0.32 -18.08 15.51
C ASP A 89 -1.20 -17.91 15.64
N ILE A 90 -1.94 -18.54 14.73
CA ILE A 90 -3.39 -18.65 14.75
C ILE A 90 -3.76 -20.14 14.76
N SER A 91 -4.32 -20.61 15.87
CA SER A 91 -4.55 -22.05 16.10
C SER A 91 -6.05 -22.41 16.17
N ASP A 92 -6.40 -23.56 15.60
CA ASP A 92 -7.69 -24.23 15.77
C ASP A 92 -7.49 -25.65 16.33
N THR A 93 -8.06 -25.90 17.51
CA THR A 93 -8.10 -27.23 18.11
C THR A 93 -9.38 -27.92 17.69
N THR A 94 -9.25 -29.16 17.24
CA THR A 94 -10.30 -29.99 16.65
C THR A 94 -10.45 -31.27 17.45
N ASP A 95 -11.65 -31.83 17.50
CA ASP A 95 -11.93 -33.09 18.18
C ASP A 95 -12.06 -34.27 17.20
N GLY A 96 -11.98 -34.00 15.88
CA GLY A 96 -12.03 -35.00 14.83
C GLY A 96 -13.46 -35.36 14.41
N THR A 97 -14.48 -34.66 14.92
CA THR A 97 -15.88 -34.84 14.51
C THR A 97 -16.28 -33.87 13.39
N GLU A 98 -15.44 -32.88 13.10
CA GLU A 98 -15.73 -31.82 12.15
C GLU A 98 -15.33 -32.20 10.71
N THR A 99 -15.80 -31.43 9.72
CA THR A 99 -15.31 -31.58 8.35
C THR A 99 -14.05 -30.73 8.11
N VAL A 100 -13.26 -31.05 7.08
CA VAL A 100 -12.13 -30.19 6.65
C VAL A 100 -12.59 -28.77 6.30
N ASP A 101 -13.83 -28.62 5.82
CA ASP A 101 -14.44 -27.33 5.51
C ASP A 101 -14.77 -26.53 6.78
N ASP A 102 -15.25 -27.18 7.84
CA ASP A 102 -15.53 -26.51 9.11
C ASP A 102 -14.24 -25.99 9.75
N ILE A 103 -13.17 -26.80 9.71
CA ILE A 103 -11.84 -26.43 10.19
C ILE A 103 -11.29 -25.24 9.39
N ALA A 104 -11.34 -25.31 8.06
CA ALA A 104 -10.87 -24.24 7.18
C ALA A 104 -11.62 -22.91 7.44
N LYS A 105 -12.96 -22.96 7.56
CA LYS A 105 -13.77 -21.76 7.85
C LYS A 105 -13.45 -21.17 9.22
N ARG A 106 -13.24 -22.00 10.26
CA ARG A 106 -12.83 -21.50 11.59
C ARG A 106 -11.46 -20.86 11.56
N LEU A 107 -10.49 -21.45 10.87
CA LEU A 107 -9.16 -20.85 10.69
C LEU A 107 -9.26 -19.50 9.97
N VAL A 108 -9.99 -19.42 8.85
CA VAL A 108 -10.25 -18.16 8.13
C VAL A 108 -10.82 -17.10 9.07
N ARG A 109 -11.85 -17.43 9.84
CA ARG A 109 -12.48 -16.50 10.79
C ARG A 109 -11.52 -16.05 11.89
N LYS A 110 -10.68 -16.95 12.41
CA LYS A 110 -9.67 -16.60 13.43
C LYS A 110 -8.58 -15.68 12.87
N ILE A 111 -8.14 -15.91 11.63
CA ILE A 111 -7.17 -15.04 10.94
C ILE A 111 -7.78 -13.65 10.69
N GLU A 112 -9.05 -13.59 10.26
CA GLU A 112 -9.77 -12.33 9.97
C GLU A 112 -10.02 -11.49 11.24
N THR A 113 -10.28 -12.15 12.38
CA THR A 113 -10.60 -11.47 13.64
C THR A 113 -9.38 -11.13 14.49
N ASN A 114 -8.21 -11.69 14.19
CA ASN A 114 -6.98 -11.34 14.89
C ASN A 114 -6.44 -10.00 14.38
N LYS A 115 -6.37 -9.02 15.29
CA LYS A 115 -5.97 -7.63 14.99
C LYS A 115 -4.61 -7.49 14.29
N ASN A 116 -3.69 -8.43 14.48
CA ASN A 116 -2.35 -8.35 13.91
C ASN A 116 -2.33 -8.95 12.50
N THR A 117 -2.97 -10.11 12.29
CA THR A 117 -3.02 -10.77 10.97
C THR A 117 -4.02 -10.09 10.03
N ALA A 118 -5.12 -9.54 10.53
CA ALA A 118 -6.13 -8.83 9.72
C ALA A 118 -5.60 -7.55 9.03
N GLN A 119 -4.50 -7.00 9.55
CA GLN A 119 -3.77 -5.88 8.93
C GLN A 119 -2.78 -6.34 7.86
N LYS A 120 -2.46 -7.64 7.81
CA LYS A 120 -1.40 -8.22 6.96
C LYS A 120 -1.96 -9.01 5.79
N VAL A 121 -3.01 -9.79 6.03
CA VAL A 121 -3.61 -10.67 5.02
C VAL A 121 -5.13 -10.58 5.00
N ILE A 122 -5.71 -10.98 3.87
CA ILE A 122 -7.13 -11.23 3.67
C ILE A 122 -7.29 -12.74 3.46
N PRO A 123 -7.86 -13.49 4.43
CA PRO A 123 -8.15 -14.89 4.24
C PRO A 123 -9.46 -15.08 3.46
N ILE A 124 -9.49 -16.01 2.51
CA ILE A 124 -10.68 -16.31 1.70
C ILE A 124 -10.85 -17.83 1.61
N TYR A 125 -11.95 -18.35 2.17
CA TYR A 125 -12.31 -19.75 2.01
C TYR A 125 -12.75 -20.04 0.57
N ILE A 126 -12.21 -21.09 -0.04
CA ILE A 126 -12.44 -21.43 -1.46
C ILE A 126 -13.04 -22.83 -1.67
N GLY A 127 -13.45 -23.52 -0.59
CA GLY A 127 -14.06 -24.85 -0.68
C GLY A 127 -13.07 -26.00 -0.46
N SER A 128 -13.60 -27.21 -0.25
CA SER A 128 -12.81 -28.46 -0.20
C SER A 128 -11.65 -28.46 0.79
N GLY A 129 -11.85 -27.89 1.98
CA GLY A 129 -10.84 -27.76 3.03
C GLY A 129 -9.78 -26.71 2.75
N LYS A 130 -9.97 -25.85 1.75
CA LYS A 130 -8.97 -24.88 1.31
C LYS A 130 -9.39 -23.44 1.57
N PHE A 131 -8.39 -22.61 1.84
CA PHE A 131 -8.50 -21.17 1.83
C PHE A 131 -7.22 -20.55 1.28
N VAL A 132 -7.32 -19.35 0.72
CA VAL A 132 -6.16 -18.58 0.32
C VAL A 132 -5.91 -17.46 1.32
N LEU A 133 -4.64 -17.11 1.48
CA LEU A 133 -4.19 -15.89 2.11
C LEU A 133 -3.71 -14.97 1.00
N ARG A 134 -4.24 -13.74 0.95
CA ARG A 134 -3.75 -12.68 0.07
C ARG A 134 -3.13 -11.60 0.93
N SER A 135 -2.00 -11.03 0.56
CA SER A 135 -1.50 -9.82 1.23
C SER A 135 -2.57 -8.72 1.21
N LYS A 136 -2.68 -7.96 2.31
CA LYS A 136 -3.73 -6.94 2.48
C LYS A 136 -3.67 -5.91 1.34
N LEU A 137 -2.47 -5.44 1.03
CA LEU A 137 -2.16 -4.55 -0.08
C LEU A 137 -1.27 -5.27 -1.11
N ALA A 138 -1.34 -4.84 -2.36
CA ALA A 138 -0.47 -5.35 -3.40
C ALA A 138 0.98 -4.89 -3.16
N GLY A 139 1.98 -5.63 -3.64
CA GLY A 139 3.40 -5.33 -3.43
C GLY A 139 3.95 -5.80 -2.08
N GLU A 140 3.11 -5.83 -1.05
CA GLU A 140 3.45 -6.35 0.27
C GLU A 140 3.62 -7.88 0.27
N SER A 141 4.50 -8.36 1.14
CA SER A 141 4.74 -9.79 1.39
C SER A 141 4.42 -10.15 2.85
N TYR A 142 4.29 -11.45 3.08
CA TYR A 142 4.20 -12.04 4.42
C TYR A 142 4.92 -13.39 4.44
N THR A 143 5.38 -13.79 5.62
CA THR A 143 5.88 -15.15 5.85
C THR A 143 4.73 -16.05 6.27
N LEU A 144 4.73 -17.29 5.78
CA LEU A 144 3.71 -18.29 6.08
C LEU A 144 4.36 -19.62 6.44
N SER A 145 3.94 -20.19 7.57
CA SER A 145 4.19 -21.59 7.90
C SER A 145 2.96 -22.20 8.56
N VAL A 146 2.88 -23.53 8.54
CA VAL A 146 1.75 -24.26 9.12
C VAL A 146 2.22 -25.48 9.92
N THR A 147 1.45 -25.87 10.92
CA THR A 147 1.63 -27.12 11.68
C THR A 147 0.29 -27.84 11.87
N GLY A 148 0.35 -29.15 12.17
CA GLY A 148 -0.84 -30.00 12.27
C GLY A 148 -1.23 -30.60 10.91
N ASN A 149 -2.53 -30.78 10.67
CA ASN A 149 -3.06 -31.34 9.42
C ASN A 149 -3.26 -30.25 8.36
N LEU A 150 -2.20 -29.50 8.09
CA LEU A 150 -2.18 -28.38 7.15
C LEU A 150 -1.04 -28.51 6.15
N SER A 151 -1.25 -28.03 4.93
CA SER A 151 -0.19 -27.84 3.94
C SER A 151 -0.37 -26.50 3.22
N THR A 152 0.69 -26.02 2.56
CA THR A 152 0.71 -24.75 1.85
C THR A 152 1.22 -24.90 0.42
N SER A 153 0.72 -24.07 -0.48
CA SER A 153 1.26 -23.91 -1.84
C SER A 153 1.27 -22.44 -2.24
N SER A 154 2.31 -22.01 -2.95
CA SER A 154 2.37 -20.65 -3.47
C SER A 154 1.52 -20.53 -4.73
N VAL A 155 0.63 -19.55 -4.76
CA VAL A 155 -0.29 -19.28 -5.88
C VAL A 155 0.22 -18.09 -6.69
N GLN A 156 0.69 -17.04 -6.01
CA GLN A 156 1.22 -15.85 -6.65
C GLN A 156 2.31 -15.22 -5.77
N SER A 157 3.46 -14.93 -6.36
CA SER A 157 4.49 -14.12 -5.74
C SER A 157 4.09 -12.64 -5.74
N HIS A 158 4.44 -11.91 -4.68
CA HIS A 158 4.31 -10.46 -4.70
C HIS A 158 5.28 -9.83 -5.71
N SER A 159 4.89 -8.67 -6.24
CA SER A 159 5.78 -7.81 -7.03
C SER A 159 5.46 -6.34 -6.79
N ARG A 160 6.49 -5.50 -6.82
CA ARG A 160 6.34 -4.04 -6.79
C ARG A 160 6.43 -3.48 -8.20
N ALA A 161 5.52 -2.58 -8.55
CA ALA A 161 5.61 -1.76 -9.75
C ALA A 161 6.56 -0.57 -9.54
N ASN A 162 6.66 0.32 -10.53
CA ASN A 162 7.47 1.54 -10.41
C ASN A 162 6.73 2.69 -9.69
N GLY A 163 5.54 2.44 -9.14
CA GLY A 163 4.82 3.43 -8.35
C GLY A 163 5.52 3.71 -7.01
N LEU A 164 5.07 4.75 -6.32
CA LEU A 164 5.54 5.12 -5.00
C LEU A 164 4.89 4.22 -3.95
N HIS A 165 5.71 3.74 -3.00
CA HIS A 165 5.30 2.78 -1.97
C HIS A 165 5.62 3.27 -0.57
N PHE A 166 4.80 2.87 0.38
CA PHE A 166 4.99 3.20 1.78
C PHE A 166 5.42 1.98 2.59
N GLY A 167 6.28 2.22 3.57
CA GLY A 167 6.77 1.19 4.47
C GLY A 167 5.72 0.69 5.46
N SER A 168 6.21 0.06 6.53
CA SER A 168 5.36 -0.34 7.66
C SER A 168 5.01 0.87 8.52
N VAL A 169 3.76 0.90 9.01
CA VAL A 169 3.32 1.91 9.98
C VAL A 169 3.98 1.65 11.32
N SER A 170 4.52 2.70 11.95
CA SER A 170 5.02 2.66 13.32
C SER A 170 4.59 3.92 14.07
N SER A 171 4.08 3.77 15.29
CA SER A 171 3.69 4.90 16.17
C SER A 171 2.73 5.93 15.54
N GLY A 172 1.92 5.53 14.56
CA GLY A 172 1.01 6.42 13.83
C GLY A 172 1.65 7.17 12.65
N GLN A 173 2.92 6.87 12.34
CA GLN A 173 3.67 7.43 11.21
C GLN A 173 3.77 6.38 10.09
N LEU A 174 3.49 6.83 8.88
CA LEU A 174 3.68 6.09 7.63
C LEU A 174 4.76 6.80 6.82
N ASP A 175 5.89 6.13 6.66
CA ASP A 175 7.03 6.65 5.91
C ASP A 175 7.08 6.05 4.50
N LYS A 176 7.68 6.80 3.57
CA LYS A 176 8.14 6.25 2.29
C LYS A 176 8.93 4.96 2.53
N GLU A 177 8.65 3.92 1.73
CA GLU A 177 9.44 2.68 1.74
C GLU A 177 10.87 2.93 1.26
N SER A 178 11.80 2.06 1.67
CA SER A 178 13.15 2.05 1.12
C SER A 178 13.13 2.00 -0.41
N GLY A 179 13.79 2.96 -1.05
CA GLY A 179 13.81 3.11 -2.50
C GLY A 179 14.08 4.56 -2.87
N THR A 180 14.53 4.80 -4.10
CA THR A 180 14.81 6.15 -4.57
C THR A 180 13.56 6.70 -5.23
N TRP A 181 12.84 7.60 -4.57
CA TRP A 181 11.76 8.35 -5.21
C TRP A 181 12.40 9.48 -5.99
N GLN A 182 12.40 9.38 -7.31
CA GLN A 182 13.04 10.37 -8.17
C GLN A 182 12.33 10.51 -9.51
N GLY A 183 12.69 11.58 -10.20
CA GLY A 183 12.35 11.83 -11.59
C GLY A 183 13.23 12.92 -12.15
N ASP A 184 13.47 12.89 -13.45
CA ASP A 184 14.25 13.93 -14.11
C ASP A 184 13.36 15.13 -14.42
N GLY A 185 13.95 16.33 -14.37
CA GLY A 185 13.30 17.54 -14.85
C GLY A 185 12.86 17.38 -16.29
N LEU A 186 11.58 17.60 -16.56
CA LEU A 186 10.99 17.56 -17.91
C LEU A 186 11.09 18.90 -18.61
N THR A 187 11.11 20.01 -17.86
CA THR A 187 11.18 21.38 -18.37
C THR A 187 11.80 22.28 -17.32
N ASP A 188 12.57 23.28 -17.76
CA ASP A 188 13.12 24.30 -16.87
C ASP A 188 12.00 25.13 -16.24
N GLY A 189 12.08 25.36 -14.94
CA GLY A 189 11.11 26.19 -14.25
C GLY A 189 11.25 26.19 -12.74
N THR A 190 10.44 27.01 -12.09
CA THR A 190 10.38 27.06 -10.62
C THR A 190 9.19 26.24 -10.13
N ALA A 191 9.45 25.22 -9.32
CA ALA A 191 8.43 24.42 -8.64
C ALA A 191 7.61 25.29 -7.68
N GLY A 192 6.29 25.24 -7.82
CA GLY A 192 5.37 25.99 -6.96
C GLY A 192 4.39 25.10 -6.20
N TRP A 193 4.02 23.94 -6.75
CA TRP A 193 3.11 23.01 -6.10
C TRP A 193 3.31 21.57 -6.60
N PHE A 194 2.79 20.60 -5.85
CA PHE A 194 2.84 19.18 -6.20
C PHE A 194 1.44 18.55 -6.14
N ARG A 195 1.29 17.47 -6.90
CA ARG A 195 0.15 16.55 -6.85
C ARG A 195 0.66 15.15 -6.52
N LEU A 196 0.23 14.58 -5.41
CA LEU A 196 0.33 13.15 -5.13
C LEU A 196 -0.94 12.49 -5.64
N GLN A 197 -0.81 11.56 -6.57
CA GLN A 197 -1.91 10.85 -7.18
C GLN A 197 -1.79 9.37 -6.88
N GLY A 198 -2.81 8.80 -6.25
CA GLY A 198 -2.83 7.42 -5.80
C GLY A 198 -3.12 6.43 -6.93
N LYS A 199 -3.29 5.15 -6.54
CA LYS A 199 -3.55 4.03 -7.46
C LYS A 199 -4.67 4.30 -8.46
N ILE A 200 -5.74 4.91 -7.95
CA ILE A 200 -6.88 5.42 -8.71
C ILE A 200 -6.60 6.90 -8.93
N SER A 201 -6.60 7.35 -10.18
CA SER A 201 -6.13 8.68 -10.59
C SER A 201 -6.90 9.85 -9.95
N THR A 202 -8.08 9.60 -9.40
CA THR A 202 -8.90 10.60 -8.71
C THR A 202 -8.62 10.71 -7.20
N LEU A 203 -7.86 9.77 -6.62
CA LEU A 203 -7.39 9.86 -5.23
C LEU A 203 -6.17 10.79 -5.20
N VAL A 204 -6.38 12.05 -4.84
CA VAL A 204 -5.42 13.13 -5.08
C VAL A 204 -5.22 13.97 -3.83
N ILE A 205 -3.96 14.33 -3.60
CA ILE A 205 -3.55 15.39 -2.67
C ILE A 205 -2.73 16.41 -3.43
N ASP A 206 -3.09 17.68 -3.28
CA ASP A 206 -2.30 18.79 -3.76
C ASP A 206 -1.69 19.56 -2.58
N GLY A 207 -0.45 20.03 -2.72
CA GLY A 207 0.24 20.86 -1.73
C GLY A 207 1.22 21.85 -2.35
N ASN A 208 1.67 22.84 -1.58
CA ASN A 208 2.68 23.79 -2.06
C ASN A 208 4.09 23.20 -2.00
N VAL A 209 4.98 23.69 -2.86
CA VAL A 209 6.40 23.34 -2.88
C VAL A 209 7.23 24.54 -2.43
N GLY A 210 8.28 24.29 -1.65
CA GLY A 210 9.24 25.30 -1.22
C GLY A 210 10.56 24.67 -0.78
N THR A 211 11.46 25.47 -0.21
CA THR A 211 12.70 24.96 0.40
C THR A 211 12.59 24.82 1.92
N TYR A 212 11.58 25.45 2.52
CA TYR A 212 11.32 25.39 3.95
C TYR A 212 9.85 25.71 4.27
N GLY A 213 9.27 25.00 5.23
CA GLY A 213 7.92 25.26 5.76
C GLY A 213 6.78 25.04 4.76
N ALA A 214 7.05 24.45 3.59
CA ALA A 214 6.04 24.06 2.62
C ALA A 214 5.52 22.64 2.91
N ASP A 215 4.39 22.29 2.29
CA ASP A 215 3.80 20.96 2.33
C ASP A 215 4.79 19.91 1.75
N LEU A 216 5.54 20.27 0.69
CA LEU A 216 6.71 19.53 0.20
C LEU A 216 7.94 20.44 0.14
N ASN A 217 9.01 20.05 0.84
CA ASN A 217 10.27 20.79 0.85
C ASN A 217 11.31 20.10 -0.05
N LEU A 218 11.86 20.84 -1.01
CA LEU A 218 12.93 20.41 -1.89
C LEU A 218 14.23 21.13 -1.52
N ALA A 219 15.38 20.54 -1.88
CA ALA A 219 16.68 21.21 -1.73
C ALA A 219 16.78 22.48 -2.60
N SER A 220 16.10 22.50 -3.75
CA SER A 220 15.97 23.64 -4.65
C SER A 220 14.60 23.60 -5.33
N THR A 221 13.95 24.76 -5.48
CA THR A 221 12.74 24.90 -6.30
C THR A 221 13.04 25.13 -7.77
N ASN A 222 14.30 25.39 -8.15
CA ASN A 222 14.69 25.52 -9.54
C ASN A 222 14.88 24.13 -10.14
N ILE A 223 13.98 23.76 -11.04
CA ILE A 223 14.02 22.51 -11.81
C ILE A 223 14.71 22.81 -13.12
N THR A 224 15.66 21.94 -13.48
CA THR A 224 16.37 21.99 -14.75
C THR A 224 16.11 20.70 -15.50
N SER A 225 15.82 20.81 -16.79
CA SER A 225 15.55 19.66 -17.65
C SER A 225 16.72 18.67 -17.64
N GLY A 226 16.41 17.39 -17.49
CA GLY A 226 17.39 16.29 -17.47
C GLY A 226 18.15 16.11 -16.15
N ASN A 227 17.99 17.01 -15.18
CA ASN A 227 18.59 16.82 -13.85
C ASN A 227 17.63 16.05 -12.92
N PRO A 228 18.14 15.11 -12.12
CA PRO A 228 17.31 14.34 -11.21
C PRO A 228 16.82 15.21 -10.05
N VAL A 229 15.57 15.00 -9.68
CA VAL A 229 14.93 15.56 -8.49
C VAL A 229 14.52 14.39 -7.60
N THR A 230 14.98 14.39 -6.35
CA THR A 230 14.73 13.31 -5.40
C THR A 230 13.80 13.75 -4.28
N ILE A 231 13.02 12.80 -3.79
CA ILE A 231 12.23 12.93 -2.56
C ILE A 231 12.87 12.02 -1.52
N ASP A 232 13.75 12.61 -0.70
CA ASP A 232 14.55 11.85 0.27
C ASP A 232 13.73 11.43 1.49
N THR A 233 12.80 12.28 1.91
CA THR A 233 11.87 12.00 3.01
C THR A 233 10.44 12.29 2.59
N PHE A 234 9.53 11.43 3.01
CA PHE A 234 8.09 11.64 2.90
C PHE A 234 7.44 10.85 4.04
N SER A 235 6.67 11.53 4.87
CA SER A 235 5.99 10.91 6.00
C SER A 235 4.60 11.49 6.19
N VAL A 236 3.68 10.63 6.63
CA VAL A 236 2.32 11.01 6.99
C VAL A 236 2.08 10.53 8.41
N THR A 237 1.73 11.47 9.27
CA THR A 237 1.50 11.19 10.70
C THR A 237 0.04 11.41 11.04
N GLN A 238 -0.60 10.37 11.55
CA GLN A 238 -1.89 10.52 12.21
C GLN A 238 -1.64 11.00 13.65
N PRO A 239 -2.22 12.15 14.06
CA PRO A 239 -2.01 12.66 15.39
C PRO A 239 -2.57 11.68 16.43
N LYS A 240 -1.79 11.42 17.49
CA LYS A 240 -2.23 10.68 18.67
C LYS A 240 -2.41 11.64 19.84
N SER A 241 -3.38 11.39 20.72
CA SER A 241 -3.44 12.08 22.00
C SER A 241 -2.15 11.81 22.78
N SER A 242 -1.64 12.85 23.44
CA SER A 242 -0.52 12.74 24.38
C SER A 242 -0.82 11.78 25.52
#